data_AF-A0A7V4H8W8-F1
#
_entry.id   AF-A0A7V4H8W8-F1
#
_cell.length_a   1.000
_cell.length_b   1.000
_cell.length_c   1.000
_cell.angle_alpha   90.00
_cell.angle_beta   90.00
_cell.angle_gamma   90.00
#
_symmetry.space_group_name_H-M   'P 1'
#
loop_
_entity.id
_entity.type
_entity.pdbx_description
1 polymer ?
#
loop_
_entity_poly.entity_id
_entity_poly.type
_entity_poly.pdbx_seq_one_letter_code
_entity_poly.pdbx_strand_id
1 'polypeptide(L)' 'MGQQQLLLIILGVIIVGIAIAVGISQFGAHSTQANKDGVTSSLVNIAANAYQYKIRPTTMG' A
#
# COMPACT_ATOMS: atom_id res chain seq x y z
N MET A 1 39.90 -19.56 11.58
CA MET A 1 38.79 -18.89 12.31
C MET A 1 38.49 -17.50 11.78
N GLY A 2 39.47 -16.60 11.59
CA GLY A 2 39.22 -15.24 11.07
C GLY A 2 38.55 -15.16 9.68
N GLN A 3 38.94 -16.04 8.73
CA GLN A 3 38.37 -16.03 7.38
C GLN A 3 36.89 -16.48 7.33
N GLN A 4 36.52 -17.51 8.08
CA GLN A 4 35.15 -18.03 8.09
C GLN A 4 34.18 -17.07 8.80
N GLN A 5 34.63 -16.41 9.88
CA GLN A 5 33.85 -15.39 10.56
C GLN A 5 33.61 -14.16 9.68
N LEU A 6 34.63 -13.75 8.91
CA LEU A 6 34.51 -12.61 7.99
C LEU A 6 33.53 -12.90 6.83
N LEU A 7 33.54 -14.13 6.30
CA LEU A 7 32.57 -14.57 5.28
C LEU A 7 31.12 -14.56 5.80
N LEU A 8 30.89 -14.98 7.05
CA LEU A 8 29.56 -15.00 7.64
C LEU A 8 28.99 -13.58 7.86
N ILE A 9 29.85 -12.62 8.24
CA ILE A 9 29.44 -11.22 8.39
C ILE A 9 29.02 -10.62 7.05
N ILE A 10 29.78 -10.86 5.99
CA ILE A 10 29.47 -10.37 4.64
C ILE A 10 28.11 -10.92 4.17
N LEU A 11 27.86 -12.21 4.40
CA LEU A 11 26.59 -12.84 4.08
C LEU A 11 25.41 -12.16 4.81
N GLY A 12 25.58 -11.83 6.09
CA GLY A 12 24.57 -11.12 6.88
C GLY A 12 24.27 -9.72 6.33
N VAL A 13 25.30 -8.95 5.98
CA VAL A 13 25.15 -7.58 5.45
C VAL A 13 24.44 -7.57 4.10
N ILE A 14 24.73 -8.53 3.21
CA ILE A 14 24.05 -8.64 1.91
C ILE A 14 22.54 -8.85 2.10
N ILE A 15 22.15 -9.74 3.02
CA ILE A 15 20.75 -10.03 3.30
C ILE A 15 20.04 -8.77 3.82
N VAL A 16 20.66 -8.05 4.77
CA VAL A 16 20.12 -6.80 5.32
C VAL A 16 19.97 -5.75 4.21
N GLY A 17 20.96 -5.61 3.33
CA GLY A 17 20.91 -4.67 2.21
C GLY A 17 19.74 -4.92 1.26
N ILE A 18 19.50 -6.19 0.90
CA ILE A 18 18.37 -6.56 0.04
C ILE A 18 17.04 -6.32 0.76
N ALA A 19 16.93 -6.67 2.04
CA ALA A 19 15.72 -6.47 2.82
C ALA A 19 15.30 -4.99 2.88
N ILE A 20 16.27 -4.08 3.05
CA ILE A 20 16.01 -2.63 3.03
C ILE A 20 15.54 -2.18 1.64
N ALA A 21 16.22 -2.59 0.58
CA ALA A 21 15.86 -2.21 -0.79
C ALA A 21 14.46 -2.67 -1.18
N VAL A 22 14.11 -3.93 -0.85
CA VAL A 22 12.77 -4.50 -1.10
C VAL A 22 11.72 -3.84 -0.19
N GLY A 23 12.05 -3.54 1.07
CA GLY A 23 11.14 -2.85 1.98
C GLY A 23 10.73 -1.47 1.46
N ILE A 24 11.67 -0.70 0.91
CA ILE A 24 11.41 0.63 0.33
C ILE A 24 10.54 0.52 -0.92
N SER A 25 10.87 -0.38 -1.85
CA SER A 25 10.10 -0.54 -3.08
C SER A 25 8.66 -1.00 -2.80
N GLN A 26 8.49 -1.92 -1.86
CA GLN A 26 7.19 -2.42 -1.43
C GLN A 26 6.37 -1.32 -0.73
N PHE A 27 7.00 -0.48 0.10
CA PHE A 27 6.32 0.65 0.74
C PHE A 27 5.79 1.67 -0.28
N GLY A 28 6.57 1.98 -1.31
CA GLY A 28 6.13 2.86 -2.41
C GLY A 28 4.95 2.27 -3.20
N ALA A 29 4.99 0.97 -3.49
CA ALA A 29 3.89 0.26 -4.13
C ALA A 29 2.61 0.26 -3.27
N HIS A 30 2.73 0.05 -1.96
CA HIS A 30 1.60 0.11 -1.03
C HIS A 30 0.98 1.50 -0.93
N SER A 31 1.79 2.57 -0.89
CA SER A 31 1.28 3.95 -0.87
C SER A 31 0.46 4.25 -2.14
N THR A 32 0.97 3.82 -3.30
CA THR A 32 0.25 3.98 -4.57
C THR A 32 -1.05 3.19 -4.59
N GLN A 33 -1.04 1.94 -4.09
CA GLN A 33 -2.23 1.11 -4.01
C GLN A 33 -3.27 1.70 -3.04
N ALA A 34 -2.85 2.13 -1.86
CA ALA A 34 -3.72 2.75 -0.86
C ALA A 34 -4.39 4.03 -1.40
N ASN A 35 -3.67 4.86 -2.16
CA ASN A 35 -4.28 6.04 -2.80
C ASN A 35 -5.35 5.65 -3.83
N LYS A 36 -5.08 4.64 -4.66
CA LYS A 36 -6.07 4.10 -5.62
C LYS A 36 -7.30 3.54 -4.91
N ASP A 37 -7.10 2.81 -3.82
CA ASP A 37 -8.18 2.25 -3.02
C ASP A 37 -9.01 3.37 -2.35
N GLY A 38 -8.36 4.44 -1.87
CA GLY A 38 -9.01 5.62 -1.33
C GLY A 38 -9.87 6.37 -2.36
N VAL A 39 -9.35 6.58 -3.58
CA VAL A 39 -10.12 7.15 -4.69
C VAL A 39 -11.31 6.26 -5.05
N THR A 40 -11.10 4.94 -5.15
CA THR A 40 -12.17 3.98 -5.45
C THR A 40 -13.27 4.02 -4.39
N SER A 41 -12.90 4.03 -3.10
CA SER A 41 -13.85 4.17 -1.99
C SER A 41 -14.64 5.48 -2.05
N SER A 42 -13.97 6.57 -2.43
CA SER A 42 -14.61 7.89 -2.60
C SER A 42 -15.64 7.85 -3.74
N LEU A 43 -15.28 7.24 -4.87
CA LEU A 43 -16.19 7.06 -6.01
C LEU A 43 -17.40 6.19 -5.66
N VAL A 44 -17.20 5.10 -4.91
CA VAL A 44 -18.29 4.25 -4.42
C VAL A 44 -19.21 5.03 -3.49
N ASN A 45 -18.68 5.87 -2.59
CA ASN A 45 -19.48 6.73 -1.72
C ASN A 45 -20.30 7.75 -2.53
N ILE A 46 -19.69 8.40 -3.53
CA ILE A 46 -20.40 9.35 -4.41
C ILE A 46 -21.50 8.64 -5.20
N ALA A 47 -21.20 7.46 -5.75
CA ALA A 47 -22.20 6.64 -6.45
C ALA A 47 -23.34 6.26 -5.51
N ALA A 48 -23.05 5.80 -4.29
CA ALA A 48 -24.07 5.48 -3.29
C ALA A 48 -24.95 6.69 -2.95
N ASN A 49 -24.37 7.88 -2.80
CA ASN A 49 -25.11 9.12 -2.60
C ASN A 49 -25.97 9.50 -3.81
N ALA A 50 -25.47 9.32 -5.04
CA ALA A 50 -26.22 9.57 -6.26
C ALA A 50 -27.39 8.59 -6.45
N TYR A 51 -27.19 7.30 -6.14
CA TYR A 51 -28.25 6.31 -6.12
C TYR A 51 -29.30 6.62 -5.05
N GLN A 52 -28.86 7.03 -3.85
CA GLN A 52 -29.78 7.49 -2.81
C GLN A 52 -30.55 8.74 -3.25
N TYR A 53 -29.91 9.72 -3.89
CA TYR A 53 -30.59 10.91 -4.42
C TYR A 53 -31.63 10.55 -5.50
N LYS A 54 -31.30 9.60 -6.38
CA LYS A 54 -32.23 9.10 -7.41
C LYS A 54 -33.42 8.32 -6.85
N ILE A 55 -33.22 7.58 -5.76
CA ILE A 55 -34.24 6.70 -5.15
C ILE A 55 -35.05 7.45 -4.07
N ARG A 56 -34.50 8.52 -3.49
CA ARG A 56 -35.23 9.38 -2.57
C ARG A 56 -36.40 10.04 -3.31
N PRO A 57 -37.65 9.83 -2.87
CA PRO A 57 -38.79 10.50 -3.46
C PRO A 57 -38.67 12.01 -3.21
N THR A 58 -39.06 12.81 -4.20
CA THR A 58 -39.05 14.29 -4.19
C THR A 58 -39.85 14.93 -3.04
N THR A 59 -40.44 14.13 -2.16
CA THR A 59 -41.24 14.50 -0.99
C THR A 59 -40.45 14.55 0.31
N MET A 60 -39.15 14.25 0.32
CA MET A 60 -38.29 14.34 1.51
C MET A 60 -37.34 15.55 1.48
N GLY A 61 -37.86 16.69 1.01
CA GLY A 61 -37.18 17.98 1.12
C GLY A 61 -36.74 18.30 2.54
#